data_AF-A0AAQ0RWS9-F1
#
_entry.id   AF-A0AAQ0RWS9-F1
#
_cell.length_a   1.000
_cell.length_b   1.000
_cell.length_c   1.000
_cell.angle_alpha   90.00
_cell.angle_beta   90.00
_cell.angle_gamma   90.00
#
_symmetry.space_group_name_H-M   'P 1'
#
loop_
_entity.id
_entity.type
_entity.pdbx_description
1 polymer ?
#
loop_
_entity_poly.entity_id
_entity_poly.type
_entity_poly.pdbx_seq_one_letter_code
_entity_poly.pdbx_strand_id
1 'polypeptide(L)'
;MLFHLINLIKEIFYIIVFIIIGIFLFEISLQIKFKAEDLSVTIGLLSAIIIVIILYLIYIKYIKSCKMLNIKYLRPIPLMWKTKYLILIFGLVIQFMLENILPSSVKSCNQTTIEKDEVNLYNSLLESGMTAPIIEEIMFRGILFIIILTASNYLFKRNNKNFDVLGIGVFFVFSSVFFGYVHVAKCSDIENIGGYLASGIAFTLVFLMTRDIKIPIILHMLTNITSVLNRNDYKVITEVIDITMIIIFLIIFSRVALVRKSKTRKDIKNQLYYISHSLNKYEYKRRVKKERKVRRK
;
A
#
# COMPACT_ATOMS: atom_id res chain seq x y z
N MET A 1 -25.74 19.88 -29.67
CA MET A 1 -26.34 18.79 -28.86
C MET A 1 -25.89 17.41 -29.34
N LEU A 2 -26.14 17.03 -30.60
CA LEU A 2 -25.76 15.71 -31.16
C LEU A 2 -24.25 15.40 -31.07
N PHE A 3 -23.38 16.38 -31.40
CA PHE A 3 -21.93 16.22 -31.28
C PHE A 3 -21.45 15.93 -29.85
N HIS A 4 -22.07 16.57 -28.86
CA HIS A 4 -21.74 16.35 -27.45
C HIS A 4 -22.19 14.96 -26.98
N LEU A 5 -23.35 14.50 -27.45
CA LEU A 5 -23.86 13.15 -27.18
C LEU A 5 -22.96 12.07 -27.79
N ILE A 6 -22.51 12.25 -29.03
CA ILE A 6 -21.59 11.31 -29.71
C ILE A 6 -20.26 11.20 -28.96
N ASN A 7 -19.69 12.33 -28.53
CA ASN A 7 -18.43 12.31 -27.76
C ASN A 7 -18.61 11.64 -26.40
N LEU A 8 -19.72 11.88 -25.71
CA LEU A 8 -20.04 11.21 -24.45
C LEU A 8 -20.15 9.68 -24.63
N ILE A 9 -20.85 9.22 -25.65
CA ILE A 9 -21.00 7.77 -25.94
C ILE A 9 -19.63 7.14 -26.20
N LYS A 10 -18.76 7.83 -26.97
CA LYS A 10 -17.39 7.36 -27.22
C LYS A 10 -16.59 7.25 -25.92
N GLU A 11 -16.63 8.27 -25.06
CA GLU A 11 -15.94 8.23 -23.76
C GLU A 11 -16.44 7.08 -22.88
N ILE A 12 -17.76 6.88 -22.76
CA ILE A 12 -18.37 5.75 -22.05
C ILE A 12 -17.84 4.43 -22.59
N PHE A 13 -17.89 4.26 -23.92
CA PHE A 13 -17.47 3.04 -24.57
C PHE A 13 -15.99 2.72 -24.28
N TYR A 14 -15.10 3.71 -24.39
CA TYR A 14 -13.68 3.51 -24.09
C TYR A 14 -13.45 3.08 -22.64
N ILE A 15 -14.19 3.65 -21.68
CA ILE A 15 -14.06 3.29 -20.26
C ILE A 15 -14.63 1.91 -19.95
N ILE A 16 -15.72 1.51 -20.60
CA ILE A 16 -16.26 0.16 -20.47
C ILE A 16 -15.25 -0.87 -21.01
N VAL A 17 -14.75 -0.66 -22.24
CA VAL A 17 -13.71 -1.53 -22.82
C VAL A 17 -12.50 -1.60 -21.91
N PHE A 18 -12.11 -0.47 -21.35
CA PHE A 18 -11.00 -0.37 -20.42
C PHE A 18 -11.17 -1.20 -19.14
N ILE A 19 -12.34 -1.10 -18.51
CA ILE A 19 -12.69 -1.87 -17.31
C ILE A 19 -12.73 -3.36 -17.66
N ILE A 20 -13.31 -3.74 -18.80
CA ILE A 20 -13.38 -5.13 -19.27
C ILE A 20 -11.97 -5.71 -19.45
N ILE A 21 -11.05 -4.98 -20.09
CA ILE A 21 -9.64 -5.41 -20.23
C ILE A 21 -9.00 -5.61 -18.85
N GLY A 22 -9.24 -4.69 -17.90
CA GLY A 22 -8.75 -4.83 -16.53
C GLY A 22 -9.28 -6.06 -15.82
N ILE A 23 -10.60 -6.32 -15.91
CA ILE A 23 -11.24 -7.51 -15.33
C ILE A 23 -10.67 -8.79 -15.95
N PHE A 24 -10.51 -8.81 -17.27
CA PHE A 24 -9.94 -9.96 -17.98
C PHE A 24 -8.49 -10.24 -17.56
N LEU A 25 -7.67 -9.20 -17.40
CA LEU A 25 -6.31 -9.34 -16.89
C LEU A 25 -6.26 -9.81 -15.43
N PHE A 26 -7.19 -9.33 -14.59
CA PHE A 26 -7.34 -9.81 -13.23
C PHE A 26 -7.65 -11.31 -13.22
N GLU A 27 -8.65 -11.74 -13.98
CA GLU A 27 -9.05 -13.14 -14.08
C GLU A 27 -7.92 -14.03 -14.63
N ILE A 28 -7.24 -13.62 -15.71
CA ILE A 28 -6.08 -14.35 -16.24
C ILE A 28 -5.00 -14.51 -15.17
N SER A 29 -4.70 -13.45 -14.41
CA SER A 29 -3.68 -13.51 -13.36
C SER A 29 -4.07 -14.48 -12.24
N LEU A 30 -5.36 -14.52 -11.89
CA LEU A 30 -5.91 -15.47 -10.91
C LEU A 30 -5.77 -16.92 -11.40
N GLN A 31 -6.11 -17.18 -12.67
CA GLN A 31 -6.00 -18.51 -13.27
C GLN A 31 -4.53 -18.95 -13.40
N ILE A 32 -3.62 -18.04 -13.76
CA ILE A 32 -2.17 -18.31 -13.79
C ILE A 32 -1.68 -18.67 -12.39
N LYS A 33 -2.10 -17.93 -11.36
CA LYS A 33 -1.75 -18.22 -9.97
C LYS A 33 -2.17 -19.64 -9.59
N PHE A 34 -3.46 -19.98 -9.75
CA PHE A 34 -3.97 -21.29 -9.36
C PHE A 34 -3.31 -22.43 -10.13
N LYS A 35 -3.10 -22.27 -11.43
CA LYS A 35 -2.40 -23.29 -12.23
C LYS A 35 -0.94 -23.46 -11.81
N ALA A 36 -0.29 -22.40 -11.34
CA ALA A 36 1.09 -22.48 -10.85
C ALA A 36 1.17 -23.17 -9.48
N GLU A 37 0.19 -22.94 -8.60
CA GLU A 37 0.02 -23.65 -7.33
C GLU A 37 -0.21 -25.14 -7.59
N ASP A 38 -1.12 -25.51 -8.49
CA ASP A 38 -1.44 -26.91 -8.81
C ASP A 38 -0.23 -27.69 -9.38
N LEU A 39 0.70 -27.01 -10.06
CA LEU A 39 1.93 -27.62 -10.58
C LEU A 39 3.01 -27.80 -9.50
N SER A 40 3.03 -26.94 -8.48
CA SER A 40 3.98 -26.92 -7.36
C SER A 40 5.48 -27.07 -7.73
N VAL A 41 5.86 -26.73 -8.97
CA VAL A 41 7.25 -26.80 -9.46
C VAL A 41 7.85 -25.39 -9.48
N THR A 42 9.05 -25.21 -8.93
CA THR A 42 9.77 -23.92 -8.81
C THR A 42 9.76 -23.11 -10.10
N ILE A 43 10.03 -23.75 -11.24
CA ILE A 43 10.05 -23.09 -12.55
C ILE A 43 8.65 -22.56 -12.92
N GLY A 44 7.59 -23.33 -12.62
CA GLY A 44 6.21 -22.94 -12.83
C GLY A 44 5.85 -21.69 -12.03
N LEU A 45 6.16 -21.69 -10.72
CA LEU A 45 5.93 -20.56 -9.82
C LEU A 45 6.66 -19.28 -10.27
N LEU A 46 7.94 -19.38 -10.61
CA LEU A 46 8.72 -18.24 -11.11
C LEU A 46 8.20 -17.71 -12.45
N SER A 47 7.82 -18.62 -13.36
CA SER A 47 7.25 -18.24 -14.65
C SER A 47 5.92 -17.49 -14.48
N ALA A 48 5.07 -17.91 -13.54
CA ALA A 48 3.81 -17.25 -13.22
C ALA A 48 4.03 -15.81 -12.76
N ILE A 49 4.98 -15.57 -11.84
CA ILE A 49 5.34 -14.22 -11.39
C ILE A 49 5.77 -13.35 -12.59
N ILE A 50 6.66 -13.87 -13.43
CA ILE A 50 7.19 -13.12 -14.59
C ILE A 50 6.06 -12.75 -15.55
N ILE A 51 5.19 -13.71 -15.88
CA ILE A 51 4.05 -13.48 -16.79
C ILE A 51 3.12 -12.41 -16.22
N VAL A 52 2.73 -12.51 -14.94
CA VAL A 52 1.83 -11.54 -14.29
C VAL A 52 2.47 -10.14 -14.26
N ILE A 53 3.77 -10.03 -13.95
CA ILE A 53 4.49 -8.75 -14.00
C ILE A 53 4.46 -8.16 -15.41
N ILE A 54 4.74 -8.97 -16.44
CA ILE A 54 4.74 -8.51 -17.84
C ILE A 54 3.34 -8.01 -18.24
N LEU A 55 2.30 -8.78 -17.94
CA LEU A 55 0.90 -8.40 -18.22
C LEU A 55 0.54 -7.08 -17.54
N TYR A 56 0.92 -6.92 -16.27
CA TYR A 56 0.71 -5.68 -15.52
C TYR A 56 1.47 -4.49 -16.12
N LEU A 57 2.72 -4.67 -16.54
CA LEU A 57 3.51 -3.60 -17.16
C LEU A 57 2.95 -3.18 -18.53
N ILE A 58 2.51 -4.15 -19.34
CA ILE A 58 1.80 -3.89 -20.61
C ILE A 58 0.54 -3.07 -20.33
N TYR A 59 -0.25 -3.48 -19.34
CA TYR A 59 -1.46 -2.78 -18.94
C TYR A 59 -1.16 -1.34 -18.51
N ILE A 60 -0.19 -1.12 -17.62
CA ILE A 60 0.26 0.22 -17.21
C ILE A 60 0.67 1.08 -18.41
N LYS A 61 1.42 0.52 -19.35
CA LYS A 61 1.86 1.23 -20.55
C LYS A 61 0.65 1.66 -21.38
N TYR A 62 -0.31 0.77 -21.57
CA TYR A 62 -1.59 1.05 -22.23
C TYR A 62 -2.40 2.16 -21.52
N ILE A 63 -2.48 2.15 -20.18
CA ILE A 63 -3.16 3.21 -19.41
C ILE A 63 -2.58 4.58 -19.73
N LYS A 64 -1.24 4.64 -19.70
CA LYS A 64 -0.49 5.88 -19.89
C LYS A 64 -0.68 6.42 -21.30
N SER A 65 -0.71 5.56 -22.32
CA SER A 65 -0.96 6.00 -23.70
C SER A 65 -2.36 6.56 -23.90
N CYS A 66 -3.37 5.99 -23.24
CA CYS A 66 -4.76 6.42 -23.38
C CYS A 66 -5.12 7.64 -22.51
N LYS A 67 -4.25 8.07 -21.58
CA LYS A 67 -4.49 9.21 -20.65
C LYS A 67 -5.81 9.11 -19.86
N MET A 68 -6.30 7.89 -19.62
CA MET A 68 -7.55 7.63 -18.91
C MET A 68 -7.46 7.96 -17.41
N LEU A 69 -6.24 7.87 -16.85
CA LEU A 69 -5.97 8.12 -15.45
C LEU A 69 -4.90 9.20 -15.28
N ASN A 70 -5.04 10.04 -14.25
CA ASN A 70 -3.97 10.95 -13.89
C ASN A 70 -2.72 10.15 -13.47
N ILE A 71 -1.61 10.40 -14.16
CA ILE A 71 -0.36 9.66 -13.99
C ILE A 71 0.21 9.74 -12.56
N LYS A 72 -0.22 10.74 -11.76
CA LYS A 72 0.13 10.87 -10.33
C LYS A 72 -0.31 9.66 -9.49
N TYR A 73 -1.31 8.90 -9.94
CA TYR A 73 -1.81 7.71 -9.25
C TYR A 73 -1.03 6.43 -9.59
N LEU A 74 -0.36 6.42 -10.75
CA LEU A 74 0.47 5.31 -11.20
C LEU A 74 1.93 5.43 -10.75
N ARG A 75 2.27 6.51 -10.05
CA ARG A 75 3.62 6.79 -9.56
C ARG A 75 3.66 6.59 -8.05
N PRO A 76 4.67 5.88 -7.53
CA PRO A 76 4.93 5.83 -6.10
C PRO A 76 5.05 7.23 -5.51
N ILE A 77 4.57 7.39 -4.28
CA ILE A 77 4.84 8.59 -3.50
C ILE A 77 6.35 8.61 -3.21
N PRO A 78 7.06 9.72 -3.46
CA PRO A 78 8.51 9.80 -3.31
C PRO A 78 8.92 9.85 -1.83
N LEU A 79 8.80 8.71 -1.16
CA LEU A 79 9.16 8.51 0.23
C LEU A 79 10.58 7.94 0.34
N MET A 80 11.33 8.40 1.34
CA MET A 80 12.60 7.78 1.71
C MET A 80 12.37 6.36 2.22
N TRP A 81 13.35 5.47 2.01
CA TRP A 81 13.29 4.08 2.48
C TRP A 81 13.03 3.95 3.99
N LYS A 82 13.59 4.86 4.81
CA LYS A 82 13.31 4.90 6.26
C LYS A 82 11.81 5.10 6.55
N THR A 83 11.14 5.95 5.78
CA THR A 83 9.68 6.17 5.92
C THR A 83 8.90 4.98 5.42
N LYS A 84 9.30 4.37 4.29
CA LYS A 84 8.65 3.15 3.79
C LYS A 84 8.76 2.00 4.79
N TYR A 85 9.90 1.86 5.46
CA TYR A 85 10.09 0.88 6.52
C TYR A 85 9.20 1.15 7.74
N LEU A 86 9.06 2.41 8.18
CA LEU A 86 8.11 2.74 9.24
C LEU A 86 6.65 2.42 8.86
N ILE A 87 6.27 2.64 7.60
CA ILE A 87 4.95 2.27 7.08
C ILE A 87 4.79 0.74 7.04
N LEU A 88 5.83 0.00 6.68
CA LEU A 88 5.83 -1.46 6.70
C LEU A 88 5.55 -2.00 8.11
N ILE A 89 6.29 -1.50 9.12
CA ILE A 89 6.07 -1.88 10.53
C ILE A 89 4.68 -1.47 11.00
N PHE A 90 4.24 -0.26 10.65
CA PHE A 90 2.88 0.18 10.95
C PHE A 90 1.84 -0.77 10.35
N GLY A 91 2.04 -1.25 9.12
CA GLY A 91 1.22 -2.26 8.48
C GLY A 91 1.15 -3.57 9.27
N LEU A 92 2.31 -4.09 9.73
CA LEU A 92 2.39 -5.29 10.57
C LEU A 92 1.62 -5.11 11.88
N VAL A 93 1.79 -3.97 12.56
CA VAL A 93 1.08 -3.67 13.80
C VAL A 93 -0.43 -3.60 13.57
N ILE A 94 -0.87 -2.91 12.51
CA ILE A 94 -2.29 -2.83 12.16
C ILE A 94 -2.86 -4.21 11.86
N GLN A 95 -2.14 -5.04 11.10
CA GLN A 95 -2.55 -6.39 10.80
C GLN A 95 -2.71 -7.21 12.08
N PHE A 96 -1.69 -7.23 12.95
CA PHE A 96 -1.75 -7.93 14.23
C PHE A 96 -2.93 -7.45 15.10
N MET A 97 -3.16 -6.13 15.18
CA MET A 97 -4.30 -5.60 15.93
C MET A 97 -5.64 -6.03 15.33
N LEU A 98 -5.77 -6.01 14.00
CA LEU A 98 -6.99 -6.39 13.30
C LEU A 98 -7.26 -7.90 13.39
N GLU A 99 -6.25 -8.76 13.28
CA GLU A 99 -6.39 -10.21 13.43
C GLU A 99 -6.85 -10.60 14.85
N ASN A 100 -6.45 -9.83 15.88
CA ASN A 100 -6.96 -10.03 17.24
C ASN A 100 -8.43 -9.58 17.40
N ILE A 101 -8.90 -8.61 16.61
CA ILE A 101 -10.29 -8.11 16.65
C ILE A 101 -11.21 -8.96 15.76
N LEU A 102 -10.68 -9.43 14.63
CA LEU A 102 -11.36 -10.25 13.62
C LEU A 102 -10.66 -11.62 13.54
N PRO A 103 -10.73 -12.42 14.62
CA PRO A 103 -10.01 -13.68 14.68
C PRO A 103 -10.56 -14.68 13.66
N SER A 104 -9.64 -15.46 13.11
CA SER A 104 -9.95 -16.69 12.39
C SER A 104 -10.32 -17.78 13.39
N SER A 105 -11.50 -18.38 13.25
CA SER A 105 -12.05 -19.31 14.26
C SER A 105 -11.53 -20.74 14.14
N VAL A 106 -10.93 -21.13 13.01
CA VAL A 106 -10.47 -22.50 12.72
C VAL A 106 -9.19 -22.46 11.85
N LYS A 107 -8.43 -23.56 11.77
CA LYS A 107 -7.38 -23.71 10.74
C LYS A 107 -7.99 -23.44 9.35
N SER A 108 -7.40 -22.52 8.59
CA SER A 108 -7.96 -22.15 7.28
C SER A 108 -7.76 -23.23 6.23
N CYS A 109 -8.56 -23.23 5.17
CA CYS A 109 -8.43 -24.19 4.08
C CYS A 109 -7.01 -24.18 3.50
N ASN A 110 -6.44 -22.99 3.28
CA ASN A 110 -5.04 -22.82 2.86
C ASN A 110 -4.06 -23.51 3.81
N GLN A 111 -4.35 -23.55 5.12
CA GLN A 111 -3.53 -24.30 6.07
C GLN A 111 -3.74 -25.80 5.92
N THR A 112 -4.99 -26.26 5.79
CA THR A 112 -5.29 -27.69 5.69
C THR A 112 -4.82 -28.35 4.39
N THR A 113 -4.78 -27.63 3.26
CA THR A 113 -4.25 -28.16 1.99
C THR A 113 -2.73 -28.37 2.09
N ILE A 114 -2.02 -27.40 2.65
CA ILE A 114 -0.55 -27.45 2.80
C ILE A 114 -0.13 -28.50 3.84
N GLU A 115 -0.95 -28.76 4.87
CA GLU A 115 -0.66 -29.79 5.88
C GLU A 115 -0.99 -31.23 5.42
N LYS A 116 -1.84 -31.40 4.40
CA LYS A 116 -2.22 -32.72 3.87
C LYS A 116 -1.21 -33.29 2.88
N ASP A 117 -0.55 -32.41 2.15
CA ASP A 117 0.58 -32.78 1.31
C ASP A 117 1.84 -32.70 2.19
N GLU A 118 2.72 -33.71 2.16
CA GLU A 118 4.06 -33.62 2.79
C GLU A 118 4.95 -32.62 2.00
N VAL A 119 4.48 -31.38 1.86
CA VAL A 119 5.13 -30.35 1.09
C VAL A 119 6.37 -29.93 1.86
N ASN A 120 7.54 -30.13 1.24
CA ASN A 120 8.78 -29.61 1.76
C ASN A 120 8.64 -28.11 2.07
N LEU A 121 9.07 -27.69 3.27
CA LEU A 121 9.11 -26.30 3.71
C LEU A 121 9.55 -25.32 2.63
N TYR A 122 10.55 -25.69 1.83
CA TYR A 122 11.04 -24.90 0.71
C TYR A 122 9.93 -24.57 -0.31
N ASN A 123 9.14 -25.56 -0.71
CA ASN A 123 8.05 -25.37 -1.66
C ASN A 123 6.92 -24.53 -1.02
N SER A 124 6.57 -24.77 0.25
CA SER A 124 5.55 -23.96 0.94
C SER A 124 5.98 -22.49 1.09
N LEU A 125 7.26 -22.23 1.34
CA LEU A 125 7.80 -20.87 1.39
C LEU A 125 7.77 -20.21 0.01
N LEU A 126 8.16 -20.92 -1.05
CA LEU A 126 8.13 -20.37 -2.40
C LEU A 126 6.72 -20.10 -2.90
N GLU A 127 5.80 -21.04 -2.69
CA GLU A 127 4.43 -20.95 -3.19
C GLU A 127 3.62 -19.95 -2.37
N SER A 128 3.36 -20.26 -1.09
CA SER A 128 2.48 -19.47 -0.23
C SER A 128 3.19 -18.26 0.39
N GLY A 129 4.48 -18.37 0.68
CA GLY A 129 5.26 -17.30 1.31
C GLY A 129 5.73 -16.21 0.36
N MET A 130 5.95 -16.53 -0.93
CA MET A 130 6.53 -15.59 -1.89
C MET A 130 5.68 -15.38 -3.13
N THR A 131 5.36 -16.46 -3.85
CA THR A 131 4.73 -16.39 -5.18
C THR A 131 3.32 -15.84 -5.10
N ALA A 132 2.48 -16.43 -4.24
CA ALA A 132 1.10 -15.99 -4.05
C ALA A 132 1.03 -14.50 -3.63
N PRO A 133 1.76 -14.02 -2.60
CA PRO A 133 1.80 -12.61 -2.24
C PRO A 133 2.14 -11.66 -3.40
N ILE A 134 3.14 -12.00 -4.22
CA ILE A 134 3.55 -11.14 -5.34
C ILE A 134 2.42 -11.00 -6.36
N ILE A 135 1.83 -12.13 -6.78
CA ILE A 135 0.77 -12.13 -7.79
C ILE A 135 -0.49 -11.44 -7.25
N GLU A 136 -0.89 -11.77 -6.03
CA GLU A 136 -2.07 -11.18 -5.40
C GLU A 136 -1.96 -9.67 -5.27
N GLU A 137 -0.83 -9.14 -4.78
CA GLU A 137 -0.69 -7.69 -4.67
C GLU A 137 -0.68 -7.00 -6.04
N ILE A 138 -0.11 -7.61 -7.08
CA ILE A 138 -0.22 -7.10 -8.46
C ILE A 138 -1.68 -7.01 -8.90
N MET A 139 -2.47 -8.05 -8.63
CA MET A 139 -3.89 -8.08 -8.98
C MET A 139 -4.70 -7.05 -8.19
N PHE A 140 -4.62 -7.07 -6.86
CA PHE A 140 -5.46 -6.25 -5.99
C PHE A 140 -5.00 -4.79 -5.91
N ARG A 141 -3.70 -4.52 -5.84
CA ARG A 141 -3.17 -3.14 -5.63
C ARG A 141 -2.68 -2.52 -6.94
N GLY A 142 -2.37 -3.34 -7.94
CA GLY A 142 -2.05 -2.88 -9.30
C GLY A 142 -3.31 -2.77 -10.16
N ILE A 143 -3.84 -3.92 -10.61
CA ILE A 143 -4.90 -3.98 -11.62
C ILE A 143 -6.23 -3.44 -11.08
N LEU A 144 -6.71 -3.95 -9.95
CA LEU A 144 -8.00 -3.56 -9.37
C LEU A 144 -8.04 -2.08 -8.96
N PHE A 145 -6.93 -1.55 -8.45
CA PHE A 145 -6.79 -0.12 -8.16
C PHE A 145 -7.03 0.74 -9.41
N ILE A 146 -6.43 0.36 -10.54
CA ILE A 146 -6.59 1.05 -11.81
C ILE A 146 -8.05 0.99 -12.29
N ILE A 147 -8.70 -0.18 -12.20
CA ILE A 147 -10.10 -0.35 -12.59
C ILE A 147 -11.00 0.60 -11.80
N ILE A 148 -10.94 0.54 -10.46
CA ILE A 148 -11.84 1.32 -9.59
C ILE A 148 -11.60 2.82 -9.74
N LEU A 149 -10.34 3.24 -9.79
CA LEU A 149 -10.02 4.65 -9.88
C LEU A 149 -10.37 5.22 -11.26
N THR A 150 -10.29 4.42 -12.33
CA THR A 150 -10.72 4.85 -13.67
C THR A 150 -12.24 4.97 -13.75
N ALA A 151 -12.97 3.99 -13.23
CA ALA A 151 -14.44 4.04 -13.14
C ALA A 151 -14.90 5.26 -12.31
N SER A 152 -14.27 5.49 -11.16
CA SER A 152 -14.57 6.64 -10.28
C SER A 152 -14.26 7.97 -10.98
N ASN A 153 -13.06 8.11 -11.56
CA ASN A 153 -12.69 9.35 -12.24
C ASN A 153 -13.63 9.68 -13.39
N TYR A 154 -14.13 8.69 -14.13
CA TYR A 154 -15.10 8.93 -15.19
C TYR A 154 -16.43 9.47 -14.65
N LEU A 155 -17.03 8.78 -13.67
CA LEU A 155 -18.31 9.18 -13.08
C LEU A 155 -18.26 10.60 -12.51
N PHE A 156 -17.10 11.04 -12.02
CA PHE A 156 -16.97 12.29 -11.28
C PHE A 156 -16.33 13.45 -12.05
N LYS A 157 -15.60 13.21 -13.14
CA LYS A 157 -15.09 14.26 -14.06
C LYS A 157 -16.22 15.10 -14.65
N ARG A 158 -17.43 14.55 -14.76
CA ARG A 158 -18.64 15.23 -15.22
C ARG A 158 -19.12 16.35 -14.27
N ASN A 159 -18.78 16.30 -12.98
CA ASN A 159 -19.30 17.23 -11.97
C ASN A 159 -18.28 18.31 -11.53
N ASN A 160 -17.13 18.43 -12.21
CA ASN A 160 -16.10 19.45 -11.95
C ASN A 160 -15.60 19.53 -10.48
N LYS A 161 -15.74 18.42 -9.74
CA LYS A 161 -15.33 18.28 -8.34
C LYS A 161 -14.21 17.25 -8.25
N ASN A 162 -13.14 17.58 -7.51
CA ASN A 162 -12.02 16.67 -7.25
C ASN A 162 -12.44 15.61 -6.21
N PHE A 163 -13.14 14.57 -6.67
CA PHE A 163 -13.55 13.42 -5.83
C PHE A 163 -12.55 12.27 -5.84
N ASP A 164 -11.28 12.55 -6.13
CA ASP A 164 -10.16 11.63 -6.01
C ASP A 164 -10.19 10.85 -4.66
N VAL A 165 -10.58 11.53 -3.59
CA VAL A 165 -10.73 10.95 -2.23
C VAL A 165 -11.83 9.89 -2.18
N LEU A 166 -12.95 10.11 -2.86
CA LEU A 166 -14.06 9.15 -2.90
C LEU A 166 -13.64 7.88 -3.65
N GLY A 167 -12.97 8.01 -4.80
CA GLY A 167 -12.46 6.86 -5.55
C GLY A 167 -11.43 6.05 -4.74
N ILE A 168 -10.57 6.73 -3.99
CA ILE A 168 -9.64 6.09 -3.04
C ILE A 168 -10.40 5.38 -1.92
N GLY A 169 -11.46 5.98 -1.37
CA GLY A 169 -12.29 5.38 -0.34
C GLY A 169 -13.05 4.14 -0.83
N VAL A 170 -13.63 4.21 -2.04
CA VAL A 170 -14.28 3.06 -2.69
C VAL A 170 -13.28 1.95 -2.94
N PHE A 171 -12.09 2.26 -3.46
CA PHE A 171 -11.03 1.29 -3.62
C PHE A 171 -10.63 0.65 -2.29
N PHE A 172 -10.47 1.45 -1.22
CA PHE A 172 -10.12 0.94 0.09
C PHE A 172 -11.12 -0.11 0.56
N VAL A 173 -12.41 0.25 0.62
CA VAL A 173 -13.46 -0.65 1.09
C VAL A 173 -13.60 -1.88 0.19
N PHE A 174 -13.70 -1.67 -1.12
CA PHE A 174 -13.92 -2.76 -2.07
C PHE A 174 -12.72 -3.71 -2.12
N SER A 175 -11.49 -3.20 -2.20
CA SER A 175 -10.29 -4.05 -2.27
C SER A 175 -10.13 -4.87 -1.01
N SER A 176 -10.39 -4.31 0.18
CA SER A 176 -10.29 -5.05 1.44
C SER A 176 -11.36 -6.14 1.55
N VAL A 177 -12.61 -5.83 1.23
CA VAL A 177 -13.71 -6.82 1.26
C VAL A 177 -13.52 -7.90 0.20
N PHE A 178 -13.16 -7.51 -1.01
CA PHE A 178 -12.98 -8.44 -2.13
C PHE A 178 -11.78 -9.36 -1.90
N PHE A 179 -10.70 -8.87 -1.28
CA PHE A 179 -9.57 -9.71 -0.86
C PHE A 179 -10.03 -10.79 0.12
N GLY A 180 -10.83 -10.43 1.13
CA GLY A 180 -11.42 -11.38 2.07
C GLY A 180 -12.31 -12.41 1.38
N TYR A 181 -13.20 -11.96 0.49
CA TYR A 181 -14.10 -12.82 -0.26
C TYR A 181 -13.37 -13.85 -1.14
N VAL A 182 -12.38 -13.43 -1.93
CA VAL A 182 -11.65 -14.33 -2.84
C VAL A 182 -10.95 -15.46 -2.09
N HIS A 183 -10.44 -15.18 -0.89
CA HIS A 183 -9.76 -16.18 -0.05
C HIS A 183 -10.69 -17.22 0.55
N VAL A 184 -11.97 -16.88 0.79
CA VAL A 184 -12.95 -17.83 1.31
C VAL A 184 -13.74 -18.53 0.20
N ALA A 185 -13.86 -17.92 -0.97
CA ALA A 185 -14.69 -18.42 -2.07
C ALA A 185 -14.19 -19.76 -2.65
N LYS A 186 -12.87 -19.98 -2.74
CA LYS A 186 -12.31 -21.23 -3.34
C LYS A 186 -12.61 -22.47 -2.49
N CYS A 187 -12.60 -22.35 -1.17
CA CYS A 187 -12.76 -23.48 -0.24
C CYS A 187 -14.02 -23.45 0.63
N SER A 188 -14.91 -22.48 0.44
CA SER A 188 -16.03 -22.20 1.37
C SER A 188 -15.57 -21.93 2.82
N ASP A 189 -14.41 -21.29 2.98
CA ASP A 189 -13.75 -21.04 4.26
C ASP A 189 -14.26 -19.77 4.98
N ILE A 190 -15.59 -19.59 4.99
CA ILE A 190 -16.25 -18.35 5.41
C ILE A 190 -15.94 -18.00 6.87
N GLU A 191 -15.74 -19.02 7.71
CA GLU A 191 -15.38 -18.88 9.12
C GLU A 191 -14.07 -18.10 9.32
N ASN A 192 -13.16 -18.14 8.36
CA ASN A 192 -11.87 -17.45 8.41
C ASN A 192 -11.85 -16.11 7.64
N ILE A 193 -13.01 -15.62 7.19
CA ILE A 193 -13.12 -14.35 6.46
C ILE A 193 -12.56 -13.16 7.25
N GLY A 194 -12.67 -13.20 8.59
CA GLY A 194 -12.18 -12.14 9.48
C GLY A 194 -10.68 -11.86 9.31
N GLY A 195 -9.85 -12.90 9.37
CA GLY A 195 -8.40 -12.77 9.18
C GLY A 195 -8.04 -12.29 7.76
N TYR A 196 -8.75 -12.78 6.73
CA TYR A 196 -8.51 -12.32 5.36
C TYR A 196 -8.94 -10.86 5.15
N LEU A 197 -10.03 -10.42 5.77
CA LEU A 197 -10.44 -9.01 5.78
C LEU A 197 -9.40 -8.13 6.48
N ALA A 198 -8.87 -8.57 7.62
CA ALA A 198 -7.82 -7.86 8.36
C ALA A 198 -6.57 -7.62 7.48
N SER A 199 -6.08 -8.68 6.81
CA SER A 199 -4.99 -8.58 5.83
C SER A 199 -5.34 -7.66 4.66
N GLY A 200 -6.55 -7.81 4.11
CA GLY A 200 -7.09 -6.95 3.06
C GLY A 200 -7.09 -5.47 3.43
N ILE A 201 -7.43 -5.13 4.68
CA ILE A 201 -7.39 -3.75 5.22
C ILE A 201 -5.94 -3.27 5.33
N ALA A 202 -5.07 -4.05 5.98
CA ALA A 202 -3.69 -3.66 6.26
C ALA A 202 -2.90 -3.40 4.96
N PHE A 203 -2.94 -4.33 4.00
CA PHE A 203 -2.20 -4.22 2.75
C PHE A 203 -2.71 -3.06 1.89
N THR A 204 -4.03 -2.85 1.84
CA THR A 204 -4.62 -1.73 1.10
C THR A 204 -4.27 -0.38 1.73
N LEU A 205 -4.27 -0.29 3.06
CA LEU A 205 -3.84 0.92 3.76
C LEU A 205 -2.37 1.27 3.45
N VAL A 206 -1.48 0.29 3.57
CA VAL A 206 -0.05 0.45 3.27
C VAL A 206 0.19 0.84 1.81
N PHE A 207 -0.56 0.23 0.88
CA PHE A 207 -0.53 0.63 -0.52
C PHE A 207 -0.98 2.09 -0.70
N LEU A 208 -2.07 2.54 -0.08
CA LEU A 208 -2.54 3.92 -0.23
C LEU A 208 -1.55 4.95 0.33
N MET A 209 -0.86 4.62 1.42
CA MET A 209 0.16 5.48 2.03
C MET A 209 1.44 5.62 1.20
N THR A 210 1.74 4.64 0.34
CA THR A 210 3.02 4.59 -0.41
C THR A 210 2.85 4.71 -1.92
N ARG A 211 1.72 4.24 -2.46
CA ARG A 211 1.46 3.92 -3.88
C ARG A 211 2.57 3.11 -4.53
N ASP A 212 3.28 2.34 -3.73
CA ASP A 212 4.39 1.51 -4.16
C ASP A 212 4.02 0.06 -3.87
N ILE A 213 3.65 -0.67 -4.91
CA ILE A 213 3.18 -2.06 -4.82
C ILE A 213 4.20 -3.00 -4.17
N LYS A 214 5.49 -2.62 -4.18
CA LYS A 214 6.56 -3.39 -3.54
C LYS A 214 6.40 -3.46 -2.03
N ILE A 215 5.84 -2.42 -1.40
CA ILE A 215 5.70 -2.36 0.06
C ILE A 215 4.61 -3.30 0.58
N PRO A 216 3.37 -3.32 0.06
CA PRO A 216 2.40 -4.33 0.44
C PRO A 216 2.85 -5.75 0.02
N ILE A 217 3.59 -5.93 -1.09
CA ILE A 217 4.20 -7.24 -1.42
C ILE A 217 5.11 -7.71 -0.29
N ILE A 218 6.04 -6.88 0.16
CA ILE A 218 6.96 -7.24 1.26
C ILE A 218 6.18 -7.53 2.54
N LEU A 219 5.17 -6.71 2.85
CA LEU A 219 4.32 -6.92 4.02
C LEU A 219 3.63 -8.28 3.98
N HIS A 220 2.98 -8.60 2.86
CA HIS A 220 2.24 -9.83 2.66
C HIS A 220 3.18 -11.06 2.63
N MET A 221 4.35 -10.95 2.00
CA MET A 221 5.36 -12.00 2.05
C MET A 221 5.82 -12.26 3.48
N LEU A 222 6.11 -11.22 4.27
CA LEU A 222 6.54 -11.39 5.66
C LEU A 222 5.48 -12.13 6.48
N THR A 223 4.21 -11.75 6.36
CA THR A 223 3.12 -12.38 7.13
C THR A 223 2.86 -13.82 6.69
N ASN A 224 3.00 -14.11 5.39
CA ASN A 224 2.83 -15.48 4.92
C ASN A 224 4.04 -16.36 5.26
N ILE A 225 5.26 -15.83 5.18
CA ILE A 225 6.47 -16.55 5.58
C ILE A 225 6.43 -16.88 7.07
N THR A 226 6.08 -15.94 7.94
CA THR A 226 5.93 -16.23 9.37
C THR A 226 4.84 -17.27 9.62
N SER A 227 3.72 -17.19 8.91
CA SER A 227 2.66 -18.21 8.96
C SER A 227 3.15 -19.60 8.51
N VAL A 228 3.92 -19.70 7.41
CA VAL A 228 4.50 -20.98 6.95
C VAL A 228 5.50 -21.53 7.98
N LEU A 229 6.41 -20.70 8.49
CA LEU A 229 7.41 -21.12 9.48
C LEU A 229 6.74 -21.59 10.79
N ASN A 230 5.73 -20.86 11.28
CA ASN A 230 5.00 -21.22 12.50
C ASN A 230 4.29 -22.58 12.40
N ARG A 231 3.82 -22.94 11.19
CA ARG A 231 3.16 -24.22 10.92
C ARG A 231 4.13 -25.39 10.79
N ASN A 232 5.38 -25.13 10.44
CA ASN A 232 6.43 -26.13 10.30
C ASN A 232 7.35 -26.20 11.54
N ASP A 233 6.81 -25.86 12.72
CA ASP A 233 7.53 -25.88 14.01
C ASP A 233 8.77 -24.96 14.13
N TYR A 234 8.90 -23.96 13.25
CA TYR A 234 9.98 -22.95 13.31
C TYR A 234 9.58 -21.68 14.08
N LYS A 235 8.78 -21.80 15.15
CA LYS A 235 8.27 -20.67 15.95
C LYS A 235 9.39 -19.81 16.55
N VAL A 236 10.51 -20.43 16.94
CA VAL A 236 11.66 -19.67 17.47
C VAL A 236 12.23 -18.72 16.40
N ILE A 237 12.23 -19.12 15.12
CA ILE A 237 12.73 -18.27 14.03
C ILE A 237 11.79 -17.08 13.81
N THR A 238 10.47 -17.29 13.86
CA THR A 238 9.50 -16.20 13.68
C THR A 238 9.57 -15.19 14.82
N GLU A 239 9.68 -15.64 16.06
CA GLU A 239 9.89 -14.77 17.23
C GLU A 239 11.16 -13.92 17.08
N VAL A 240 12.27 -14.52 16.61
CA VAL A 240 13.52 -13.80 16.35
C VAL A 240 13.35 -12.74 15.24
N ILE A 241 12.62 -13.06 14.17
CA ILE A 241 12.32 -12.11 13.09
C ILE A 241 11.52 -10.92 13.65
N ASP A 242 10.46 -11.20 14.41
CA ASP A 242 9.58 -10.17 14.98
C ASP A 242 10.33 -9.25 15.95
N ILE A 243 11.11 -9.81 16.87
CA ILE A 243 11.96 -9.05 17.79
C ILE A 243 12.95 -8.17 17.02
N THR A 244 13.59 -8.71 15.98
CA THR A 244 14.55 -7.97 15.15
C THR A 244 13.87 -6.80 14.44
N MET A 245 12.67 -7.00 13.88
CA MET A 245 11.89 -5.94 13.26
C MET A 245 11.51 -4.84 14.25
N ILE A 246 11.12 -5.19 15.48
CA ILE A 246 10.81 -4.24 16.55
C ILE A 246 12.06 -3.41 16.92
N ILE A 247 13.22 -4.05 17.09
CA ILE A 247 14.48 -3.36 17.41
C ILE A 247 14.83 -2.35 16.31
N ILE A 248 14.78 -2.77 15.04
CA ILE A 248 15.07 -1.87 13.91
C ILE A 248 14.05 -0.71 13.86
N PHE A 249 12.77 -0.99 14.13
CA PHE A 249 11.75 0.05 14.24
C PHE A 249 12.10 1.08 15.31
N LEU A 250 12.45 0.65 16.53
CA LEU A 250 12.81 1.54 17.63
C LEU A 250 14.05 2.39 17.28
N ILE A 251 15.04 1.82 16.59
CA ILE A 251 16.22 2.55 16.12
C ILE A 251 15.85 3.61 15.08
N ILE A 252 15.02 3.27 14.10
CA ILE A 252 14.62 4.23 13.05
C ILE A 252 13.73 5.32 13.64
N PHE A 253 12.75 4.94 14.48
CA PHE A 253 11.82 5.86 15.12
C PHE A 253 12.56 6.86 16.01
N SER A 254 13.46 6.38 16.88
CA SER A 254 14.26 7.25 17.74
C SER A 254 15.12 8.24 16.93
N ARG A 255 15.76 7.79 15.85
CA ARG A 255 16.52 8.68 14.95
C ARG A 255 15.64 9.74 14.31
N VAL A 256 14.45 9.38 13.81
CA VAL A 256 13.50 10.34 13.22
C VAL A 256 13.01 11.35 14.27
N ALA A 257 12.68 10.87 15.47
CA ALA A 257 12.25 11.73 16.58
C ALA A 257 13.35 12.71 17.01
N LEU A 258 14.60 12.26 17.11
CA LEU A 258 15.75 13.09 17.46
C LEU A 258 16.03 14.17 16.40
N VAL A 259 16.00 13.83 15.10
CA VAL A 259 16.17 14.80 14.01
C VAL A 259 15.05 15.84 14.01
N ARG A 260 13.81 15.43 14.29
CA ARG A 260 12.69 16.37 14.39
C ARG A 260 12.86 17.31 15.58
N LYS A 261 13.26 16.80 16.74
CA LYS A 261 13.54 17.59 17.95
C LYS A 261 14.69 18.58 17.72
N SER A 262 15.74 18.20 17.02
CA SER A 262 16.87 19.09 16.71
C SER A 262 16.48 20.22 15.75
N LYS A 263 15.68 19.91 14.71
CA LYS A 263 15.16 20.91 13.78
C LYS A 263 14.24 21.91 14.48
N THR A 264 13.27 21.43 15.27
CA THR A 264 12.39 22.31 16.06
C THR A 264 13.17 23.19 17.04
N ARG A 265 14.19 22.66 17.72
CA ARG A 265 15.08 23.46 18.58
C ARG A 265 15.82 24.55 17.80
N LYS A 266 16.31 24.25 16.60
CA LYS A 266 16.99 25.23 15.73
C LYS A 266 16.03 26.33 15.26
N ASP A 267 14.81 25.96 14.88
CA ASP A 267 13.77 26.90 14.43
C ASP A 267 13.35 27.87 15.56
N ILE A 268 13.15 27.34 16.78
CA ILE A 268 12.86 28.15 17.98
C ILE A 268 14.04 29.11 18.28
N LYS A 269 15.29 28.63 18.22
CA LYS A 269 16.47 29.47 18.45
C LYS A 269 16.57 30.62 17.43
N ASN A 270 16.26 30.35 16.17
CA ASN A 270 16.27 31.36 15.11
C ASN A 270 15.16 32.42 15.32
N GLN A 271 13.96 32.01 15.72
CA GLN A 271 12.88 32.95 16.05
C GLN A 271 13.23 33.84 17.24
N LEU A 272 13.79 33.26 18.31
CA LEU A 272 14.23 34.02 19.48
C LEU A 272 15.35 35.01 19.13
N TYR A 273 16.29 34.61 18.27
CA TYR A 273 17.33 35.51 17.76
C TYR A 273 16.75 36.68 16.98
N TYR A 274 15.77 36.43 16.10
CA TYR A 274 15.09 37.48 15.33
C TYR A 274 14.33 38.47 16.22
N ILE A 275 13.59 37.96 17.21
CA ILE A 275 12.86 38.78 18.18
C ILE A 275 13.84 39.65 18.97
N SER A 276 14.91 39.08 19.52
CA SER A 276 15.94 39.81 20.25
C SER A 276 16.58 40.92 19.40
N HIS A 277 16.94 40.62 18.15
CA HIS A 277 17.49 41.59 17.22
C HIS A 277 16.50 42.75 16.93
N SER A 278 15.20 42.44 16.78
CA SER A 278 14.16 43.45 16.55
C SER A 278 13.98 44.41 17.74
N LEU A 279 14.04 43.89 18.98
CA LEU A 279 13.93 44.65 20.21
C LEU A 279 15.15 45.57 20.38
N ASN A 280 16.35 45.04 20.19
CA ASN A 280 17.59 45.83 20.23
C ASN A 280 17.59 46.97 19.21
N LYS A 281 17.10 46.71 17.98
CA LYS A 281 16.96 47.74 16.94
C LYS A 281 15.96 48.83 17.33
N TYR A 282 14.86 48.47 17.98
CA TYR A 282 13.86 49.41 18.48
C TYR A 282 14.43 50.29 19.60
N GLU A 283 15.11 49.68 20.58
CA GLU A 283 15.77 50.41 21.67
C GLU A 283 16.83 51.38 21.16
N TYR A 284 17.67 50.94 20.22
CA TYR A 284 18.68 51.79 19.60
C TYR A 284 18.04 53.00 18.91
N LYS A 285 16.99 52.80 18.10
CA LYS A 285 16.24 53.90 17.48
C LYS A 285 15.63 54.87 18.51
N ARG A 286 15.15 54.35 19.65
CA ARG A 286 14.60 55.14 20.75
C ARG A 286 15.68 55.99 21.43
N ARG A 287 16.87 55.42 21.69
CA ARG A 287 18.03 56.15 22.26
C ARG A 287 18.50 57.26 21.33
N VAL A 288 18.70 56.96 20.04
CA VAL A 288 19.09 57.95 19.02
C VAL A 288 18.07 59.08 18.89
N LYS A 289 16.77 58.78 18.92
CA LYS A 289 15.72 59.82 18.93
C LYS A 289 15.80 60.71 20.17
N LYS A 290 16.08 60.13 21.35
CA LYS A 290 16.21 60.87 22.61
C LYS A 290 17.42 61.80 22.57
N GLU A 291 18.57 61.30 22.14
CA GLU A 291 19.81 62.09 21.98
C GLU A 291 19.65 63.24 20.96
N ARG A 292 18.98 63.01 19.83
CA ARG A 292 18.68 64.07 18.84
C ARG A 292 17.77 65.15 19.40
N LYS A 293 16.83 64.82 20.28
CA LYS A 293 15.98 65.81 20.95
C LYS A 293 16.78 66.64 21.97
N VAL A 294 17.72 66.02 22.66
CA VAL A 294 18.61 66.73 23.61
C VAL A 294 19.53 67.71 22.87
N ARG A 295 20.16 67.30 21.75
CA ARG A 295 21.05 68.18 20.96
C ARG A 295 20.35 69.35 20.23
N ARG A 296 19.02 69.34 20.14
CA ARG A 296 18.22 70.40 19.50
C ARG A 296 17.66 71.42 20.48
N LYS A 297 17.81 71.17 21.78
CA LYS A 297 17.55 72.14 22.86
C LYS A 297 18.87 72.78 23.24
#